data_AF-D5WDJ1-F1
#
_entry.id   AF-D5WDJ1-F1
#
_cell.length_a   1.000
_cell.length_b   1.000
_cell.length_c   1.000
_cell.angle_alpha   90.00
_cell.angle_beta   90.00
_cell.angle_gamma   90.00
#
_symmetry.space_group_name_H-M   'P 1'
#
loop_
_entity.id
_entity.type
_entity.pdbx_description
1 polymer ?
#
loop_
_entity_poly.entity_id
_entity_poly.type
_entity_poly.pdbx_seq_one_letter_code
_entity_poly.pdbx_strand_id
1 'polypeptide(L)'
;MRRATRSFALALYAAIAAMAFGSGGASTSAQAAGTQKPFKWPASFVVLGDGYPHSGDVCRRLGESAATANYLDHMAMLVGCPGPRDGAAVRAIVGHQRRARVVGEADGVTLISISTESAQTSSPNGHAPVKESPIAASGTLPCERGNGQTRTMCKFGVAHHSDRSTTVVVYWPDGTTRAILFGVNGRVMGTAASADDQPMPGDTLTRKHAGINLISVGNERYEIEDRVLSGG
;
A
#
# COMPACT_ATOMS: atom_id res chain seq x y z
N MET A 1 37.73 58.90 -38.35
CA MET A 1 36.75 57.90 -37.87
C MET A 1 35.56 58.67 -37.32
N ARG A 2 34.38 58.53 -37.96
CA ARG A 2 33.23 59.44 -37.82
C ARG A 2 32.10 58.75 -37.06
N ARG A 3 31.53 59.39 -36.03
CA ARG A 3 30.19 60.00 -36.03
C ARG A 3 29.75 60.31 -34.60
N ALA A 4 29.57 61.60 -34.33
CA ALA A 4 28.85 62.13 -33.18
C ALA A 4 27.46 62.61 -33.62
N THR A 5 26.47 62.32 -32.76
CA THR A 5 25.20 63.05 -32.49
C THR A 5 24.31 63.52 -33.63
N ARG A 6 23.02 63.15 -33.54
CA ARG A 6 21.88 64.09 -33.60
C ARG A 6 20.57 63.41 -33.17
N SER A 7 19.95 63.98 -32.13
CA SER A 7 18.55 63.80 -31.75
C SER A 7 17.63 64.54 -32.74
N PHE A 8 16.41 64.06 -32.97
CA PHE A 8 15.15 64.84 -32.90
C PHE A 8 13.92 63.96 -33.20
N ALA A 9 12.86 64.23 -32.44
CA ALA A 9 11.60 63.51 -32.32
C ALA A 9 10.58 63.79 -33.44
N LEU A 10 9.55 62.93 -33.55
CA LEU A 10 8.12 63.19 -33.90
C LEU A 10 7.44 61.80 -33.98
N ALA A 11 6.59 61.40 -33.03
CA ALA A 11 5.19 61.80 -32.78
C ALA A 11 4.17 60.77 -33.30
N LEU A 12 3.36 60.30 -32.34
CA LEU A 12 1.97 59.84 -32.42
C LEU A 12 1.52 58.95 -33.61
N TYR A 13 1.09 57.73 -33.28
CA TYR A 13 -0.30 57.35 -33.50
C TYR A 13 -0.77 56.41 -32.39
N ALA A 14 -1.83 56.82 -31.70
CA ALA A 14 -2.58 56.00 -30.76
C ALA A 14 -3.64 55.20 -31.52
N ALA A 15 -3.86 53.93 -31.14
CA ALA A 15 -5.15 53.28 -31.29
C ALA A 15 -5.29 52.21 -30.19
N ILE A 16 -6.30 52.44 -29.34
CA ILE A 16 -6.76 51.61 -28.25
C ILE A 16 -7.65 50.51 -28.81
N ALA A 17 -7.49 49.26 -28.36
CA ALA A 17 -8.57 48.28 -28.31
C ALA A 17 -8.37 47.33 -27.13
N ALA A 18 -9.34 47.33 -26.23
CA ALA A 18 -9.43 46.52 -25.03
C ALA A 18 -10.10 45.15 -25.31
N MET A 19 -10.14 44.31 -24.27
CA MET A 19 -10.89 43.04 -24.08
C MET A 19 -10.15 41.79 -24.59
N ALA A 20 -10.04 40.67 -23.86
CA ALA A 20 -10.93 40.13 -22.84
C ALA A 20 -10.20 39.24 -21.80
N PHE A 21 -10.83 39.14 -20.62
CA PHE A 21 -10.66 38.07 -19.63
C PHE A 21 -10.85 36.68 -20.24
N GLY A 22 -10.19 35.66 -19.68
CA GLY A 22 -10.69 34.29 -19.80
C GLY A 22 -9.67 33.17 -19.63
N SER A 23 -9.60 32.66 -18.40
CA SER A 23 -9.56 31.22 -18.09
C SER A 23 -8.26 30.44 -18.33
N GLY A 24 -7.67 29.99 -17.22
CA GLY A 24 -6.77 28.86 -17.22
C GLY A 24 -7.44 27.62 -17.80
N GLY A 25 -6.74 26.96 -18.71
CA GLY A 25 -7.06 25.63 -19.18
C GLY A 25 -5.91 24.71 -18.81
N ALA A 26 -6.01 24.10 -17.63
CA ALA A 26 -5.31 22.85 -17.39
C ALA A 26 -5.80 21.86 -18.44
N SER A 27 -4.91 21.42 -19.34
CA SER A 27 -5.18 20.31 -20.24
C SER A 27 -5.22 19.03 -19.41
N THR A 28 -6.32 18.85 -18.68
CA THR A 28 -6.76 17.55 -18.18
C THR A 28 -7.30 16.81 -19.39
N SER A 29 -6.42 16.10 -20.10
CA SER A 29 -6.85 15.05 -21.02
C SER A 29 -7.47 13.92 -20.19
N ALA A 30 -8.79 14.03 -20.00
CA ALA A 30 -9.63 12.92 -19.57
C ALA A 30 -9.36 11.73 -20.49
N GLN A 31 -8.74 10.67 -19.95
CA GLN A 31 -8.66 9.40 -20.65
C GLN A 31 -10.09 8.92 -20.91
N ALA A 32 -10.42 8.77 -22.19
CA ALA A 32 -11.63 8.14 -22.64
C ALA A 32 -11.69 6.70 -22.09
N ALA A 33 -12.70 6.43 -21.26
CA ALA A 33 -13.10 5.07 -20.92
C ALA A 33 -13.63 4.40 -22.21
N GLY A 34 -12.75 3.65 -22.88
CA GLY A 34 -13.13 2.87 -24.05
C GLY A 34 -14.13 1.78 -23.66
N THR A 35 -15.37 1.92 -24.13
CA THR A 35 -16.42 0.90 -24.06
C THR A 35 -16.03 -0.30 -24.93
N GLN A 36 -15.19 -1.19 -24.40
CA GLN A 36 -14.97 -2.50 -25.01
C GLN A 36 -16.14 -3.43 -24.66
N LYS A 37 -16.58 -4.22 -25.66
CA LYS A 37 -17.55 -5.31 -25.48
C LYS A 37 -17.14 -6.14 -24.26
N PRO A 38 -18.07 -6.46 -23.35
CA PRO A 38 -17.72 -7.19 -22.13
C PRO A 38 -17.07 -8.52 -22.52
N PHE A 39 -15.81 -8.68 -22.11
CA PHE A 39 -15.08 -9.92 -22.30
C PHE A 39 -15.83 -11.05 -21.59
N LYS A 40 -16.12 -12.12 -22.33
CA LYS A 40 -16.72 -13.33 -21.75
C LYS A 40 -15.60 -14.24 -21.30
N TRP A 41 -15.53 -14.48 -20.00
CA TRP A 41 -14.55 -15.39 -19.42
C TRP A 41 -14.73 -16.82 -19.94
N PRO A 42 -13.66 -17.46 -20.47
CA PRO A 42 -13.70 -18.86 -20.86
C PRO A 42 -14.05 -19.77 -19.68
N ALA A 43 -14.80 -20.85 -19.95
CA ALA A 43 -15.21 -21.82 -18.92
C ALA A 43 -14.03 -22.61 -18.31
N SER A 44 -12.85 -22.55 -18.95
CA SER A 44 -11.60 -23.16 -18.47
C SER A 44 -11.06 -22.46 -17.21
N PHE A 45 -11.57 -21.29 -16.84
CA PHE A 45 -11.15 -20.52 -15.67
C PHE A 45 -12.21 -20.48 -14.57
N VAL A 46 -11.77 -20.70 -13.33
CA VAL A 46 -12.54 -20.32 -12.14
C VAL A 46 -12.25 -18.85 -11.83
N VAL A 47 -13.23 -17.97 -12.07
CA VAL A 47 -13.09 -16.52 -11.92
C VAL A 47 -13.64 -16.07 -10.57
N LEU A 48 -12.84 -15.33 -9.80
CA LEU A 48 -13.18 -14.87 -8.46
C LEU A 48 -13.35 -13.35 -8.40
N GLY A 49 -14.46 -12.91 -7.83
CA GLY A 49 -14.77 -11.49 -7.61
C GLY A 49 -15.24 -10.75 -8.87
N ASP A 50 -15.36 -9.43 -8.74
CA ASP A 50 -15.96 -8.52 -9.72
C ASP A 50 -14.95 -7.51 -10.33
N GLY A 51 -13.66 -7.67 -10.02
CA GLY A 51 -12.54 -6.92 -10.60
C GLY A 51 -11.24 -7.16 -9.84
N TYR A 52 -10.12 -6.74 -10.42
CA TYR A 52 -8.81 -6.72 -9.78
C TYR A 52 -7.90 -5.62 -10.38
N PRO A 53 -7.21 -4.80 -9.55
CA PRO A 53 -7.21 -4.84 -8.08
C PRO A 53 -8.47 -4.30 -7.42
N HIS A 54 -9.26 -3.48 -8.10
CA HIS A 54 -10.52 -2.93 -7.60
C HIS A 54 -11.72 -3.59 -8.28
N SER A 55 -12.88 -3.55 -7.60
CA SER A 55 -14.16 -3.93 -8.20
C SER A 55 -14.41 -3.13 -9.49
N GLY A 56 -14.87 -3.81 -10.53
CA GLY A 56 -15.11 -3.22 -11.85
C GLY A 56 -13.88 -3.20 -12.78
N ASP A 57 -12.67 -3.46 -12.27
CA ASP A 57 -11.49 -3.59 -13.12
C ASP A 57 -11.59 -4.84 -14.02
N VAL A 58 -10.97 -4.75 -15.20
CA VAL A 58 -11.07 -5.80 -16.25
C VAL A 58 -10.37 -7.10 -15.89
N CYS A 59 -9.31 -7.05 -15.07
CA CYS A 59 -8.62 -8.24 -14.59
C CYS A 59 -9.41 -8.90 -13.46
N ARG A 60 -9.13 -10.18 -13.20
CA ARG A 60 -9.78 -10.98 -12.16
C ARG A 60 -8.80 -11.90 -11.46
N ARG A 61 -9.08 -12.20 -10.18
CA ARG A 61 -8.40 -13.30 -9.50
C ARG A 61 -8.90 -14.63 -10.08
N LEU A 62 -7.99 -15.57 -10.27
CA LEU A 62 -8.30 -16.89 -10.79
C LEU A 62 -8.08 -17.94 -9.72
N GLY A 63 -9.07 -18.81 -9.56
CA GLY A 63 -9.01 -19.99 -8.70
C GLY A 63 -8.46 -21.21 -9.42
N GLU A 64 -8.46 -22.34 -8.72
CA GLU A 64 -7.98 -23.62 -9.23
C GLU A 64 -8.86 -24.18 -10.34
N SER A 65 -8.22 -24.55 -11.45
CA SER A 65 -8.84 -25.10 -12.66
C SER A 65 -7.76 -25.79 -13.50
N ALA A 66 -8.17 -26.54 -14.53
CA ALA A 66 -7.23 -27.17 -15.46
C ALA A 66 -6.30 -26.15 -16.16
N ALA A 67 -6.79 -24.93 -16.42
CA ALA A 67 -5.99 -23.87 -17.05
C ALA A 67 -5.02 -23.17 -16.08
N THR A 68 -5.24 -23.28 -14.76
CA THR A 68 -4.49 -22.53 -13.74
C THR A 68 -3.65 -23.41 -12.82
N ALA A 69 -3.85 -24.73 -12.83
CA ALA A 69 -3.18 -25.68 -11.93
C ALA A 69 -1.65 -25.58 -11.96
N ASN A 70 -1.06 -25.34 -13.13
CA ASN A 70 0.40 -25.22 -13.27
C ASN A 70 0.96 -23.86 -12.81
N TYR A 71 0.09 -22.91 -12.43
CA TYR A 71 0.46 -21.52 -12.15
C TYR A 71 0.05 -21.04 -10.76
N LEU A 72 -0.80 -21.81 -10.07
CA LEU A 72 -1.21 -21.52 -8.72
C LEU A 72 -0.10 -21.94 -7.75
N ASP A 73 0.41 -20.95 -7.04
CA ASP A 73 1.41 -21.12 -6.01
C ASP A 73 0.75 -20.75 -4.69
N HIS A 74 0.89 -21.59 -3.66
CA HIS A 74 0.45 -21.28 -2.29
C HIS A 74 0.98 -19.94 -1.76
N MET A 75 2.07 -19.42 -2.34
CA MET A 75 2.71 -18.15 -1.99
C MET A 75 2.48 -17.05 -3.03
N ALA A 76 1.57 -17.25 -3.99
CA ALA A 76 1.24 -16.24 -4.99
C ALA A 76 -0.24 -16.29 -5.41
N MET A 77 -0.83 -15.11 -5.57
CA MET A 77 -2.15 -15.02 -6.16
C MET A 77 -2.05 -15.00 -7.68
N LEU A 78 -2.93 -15.72 -8.35
CA LEU A 78 -3.01 -15.74 -9.81
C LEU A 78 -4.09 -14.76 -10.29
N VAL A 79 -3.72 -13.89 -11.21
CA VAL A 79 -4.60 -12.92 -11.84
C VAL A 79 -4.66 -13.16 -13.34
N GLY A 80 -5.87 -13.19 -13.88
CA GLY A 80 -6.13 -13.18 -15.31
C GLY A 80 -6.47 -11.78 -15.76
N CYS A 81 -5.84 -11.33 -16.84
CA CYS A 81 -6.24 -10.10 -17.54
C CYS A 81 -6.64 -10.47 -18.97
N PRO A 82 -7.86 -10.12 -19.40
CA PRO A 82 -8.26 -10.32 -20.79
C PRO A 82 -7.37 -9.56 -21.78
N GLY A 83 -7.07 -10.21 -22.90
CA GLY A 83 -6.25 -9.65 -23.96
C GLY A 83 -4.79 -10.11 -23.94
N PRO A 84 -3.94 -9.48 -24.77
CA PRO A 84 -2.55 -9.89 -24.93
C PRO A 84 -1.66 -9.41 -23.77
N ARG A 85 -0.50 -10.05 -23.61
CA ARG A 85 0.52 -9.74 -22.60
C ARG A 85 0.96 -8.28 -22.56
N ASP A 86 0.95 -7.59 -23.68
CA ASP A 86 1.28 -6.17 -23.76
C ASP A 86 0.08 -5.25 -23.58
N GLY A 87 -1.11 -5.78 -23.30
CA GLY A 87 -2.33 -5.00 -23.06
C GLY A 87 -2.18 -3.99 -21.92
N ALA A 88 -2.93 -2.88 -21.99
CA ALA A 88 -2.86 -1.81 -21.01
C ALA A 88 -3.12 -2.30 -19.58
N ALA A 89 -4.08 -3.21 -19.40
CA ALA A 89 -4.40 -3.81 -18.10
C ALA A 89 -3.24 -4.66 -17.56
N VAL A 90 -2.64 -5.51 -18.39
CA VAL A 90 -1.47 -6.32 -18.00
C VAL A 90 -0.29 -5.44 -17.61
N ARG A 91 0.01 -4.41 -18.42
CA ARG A 91 1.08 -3.45 -18.12
C ARG A 91 0.81 -2.67 -16.84
N ALA A 92 -0.45 -2.34 -16.54
CA ALA A 92 -0.81 -1.69 -15.28
C ALA A 92 -0.49 -2.61 -14.08
N ILE A 93 -0.91 -3.88 -14.13
CA ILE A 93 -0.61 -4.84 -13.06
C ILE A 93 0.90 -5.04 -12.90
N VAL A 94 1.62 -5.36 -13.98
CA VAL A 94 3.07 -5.62 -13.96
C VAL A 94 3.90 -4.37 -13.62
N GLY A 95 3.45 -3.19 -14.07
CA GLY A 95 4.15 -1.92 -13.86
C GLY A 95 3.97 -1.35 -12.45
N HIS A 96 2.79 -1.54 -11.84
CA HIS A 96 2.51 -1.04 -10.50
C HIS A 96 2.89 -2.02 -9.39
N GLN A 97 2.92 -3.32 -9.66
CA GLN A 97 3.24 -4.35 -8.67
C GLN A 97 4.62 -4.94 -8.95
N ARG A 98 5.61 -4.64 -8.10
CA ARG A 98 7.00 -5.07 -8.32
C ARG A 98 7.24 -6.59 -8.37
N ARG A 99 6.23 -7.40 -8.04
CA ARG A 99 6.27 -8.88 -8.09
C ARG A 99 5.19 -9.52 -8.94
N ALA A 100 4.48 -8.72 -9.72
CA ALA A 100 3.62 -9.25 -10.76
C ALA A 100 4.49 -9.72 -11.93
N ARG A 101 4.42 -11.01 -12.25
CA ARG A 101 5.08 -11.60 -13.40
C ARG A 101 4.05 -12.30 -14.27
N VAL A 102 4.10 -12.02 -15.57
CA VAL A 102 3.36 -12.81 -16.55
C VAL A 102 3.92 -14.23 -16.58
N VAL A 103 3.09 -15.21 -16.23
CA VAL A 103 3.46 -16.63 -16.14
C VAL A 103 2.92 -17.45 -17.30
N GLY A 104 1.94 -16.95 -18.04
CA GLY A 104 1.40 -17.64 -19.21
C GLY A 104 0.30 -16.84 -19.90
N GLU A 105 -0.24 -17.44 -20.96
CA GLU A 105 -1.43 -16.98 -21.66
C GLU A 105 -2.27 -18.21 -22.02
N ALA A 106 -3.58 -18.12 -21.83
CA ALA A 106 -4.51 -19.18 -22.21
C ALA A 106 -5.88 -18.57 -22.56
N ASP A 107 -6.50 -19.05 -23.65
CA ASP A 107 -7.84 -18.65 -24.11
C ASP A 107 -8.08 -17.13 -24.19
N GLY A 108 -7.05 -16.37 -24.60
CA GLY A 108 -7.12 -14.91 -24.69
C GLY A 108 -7.04 -14.17 -23.35
N VAL A 109 -6.59 -14.86 -22.29
CA VAL A 109 -6.30 -14.30 -20.96
C VAL A 109 -4.81 -14.40 -20.68
N THR A 110 -4.17 -13.28 -20.34
CA THR A 110 -2.82 -13.27 -19.78
C THR A 110 -2.87 -13.62 -18.30
N LEU A 111 -2.06 -14.60 -17.90
CA LEU A 111 -1.92 -15.06 -16.53
C LEU A 111 -0.73 -14.36 -15.86
N ILE A 112 -1.00 -13.78 -14.71
CA ILE A 112 -0.05 -12.99 -13.93
C ILE A 112 0.00 -13.59 -12.54
N SER A 113 1.15 -14.13 -12.16
CA SER A 113 1.41 -14.52 -10.77
C SER A 113 1.91 -13.30 -10.02
N ILE A 114 1.32 -13.03 -8.87
CA ILE A 114 1.70 -11.94 -7.97
C ILE A 114 2.05 -12.60 -6.66
N SER A 115 3.35 -12.66 -6.35
CA SER A 115 3.81 -13.23 -5.08
C SER A 115 3.13 -12.52 -3.90
N THR A 116 2.47 -13.29 -3.05
CA THR A 116 1.92 -12.83 -1.76
C THR A 116 2.98 -12.78 -0.69
N GLU A 117 4.17 -13.36 -0.95
CA GLU A 117 5.34 -13.03 -0.16
C GLU A 117 5.54 -11.51 -0.23
N SER A 118 5.49 -10.82 0.91
CA SER A 118 6.06 -9.48 1.10
C SER A 118 7.54 -9.53 0.74
N ALA A 119 8.19 -8.42 0.40
CA ALA A 119 9.55 -8.43 -0.15
C ALA A 119 10.51 -8.81 0.94
N GLN A 120 10.69 -10.12 1.11
CA GLN A 120 11.58 -10.75 2.07
C GLN A 120 12.17 -11.99 1.40
N THR A 121 12.94 -11.76 0.34
CA THR A 121 14.07 -12.63 0.01
C THR A 121 15.33 -11.85 0.31
N SER A 122 15.98 -12.23 1.39
CA SER A 122 17.40 -12.04 1.65
C SER A 122 18.23 -12.19 0.37
N SER A 123 19.03 -11.16 0.04
CA SER A 123 20.22 -11.39 -0.77
C SER A 123 21.30 -12.01 0.13
N PRO A 124 22.06 -13.02 -0.32
CA PRO A 124 23.21 -13.51 0.44
C PRO A 124 24.28 -12.42 0.37
N ASN A 125 24.70 -11.93 1.55
CA ASN A 125 25.71 -10.90 1.76
C ASN A 125 25.38 -9.50 1.20
N GLY A 126 24.92 -8.64 2.11
CA GLY A 126 24.89 -7.19 1.89
C GLY A 126 23.87 -6.53 2.81
N HIS A 127 24.36 -5.94 3.90
CA HIS A 127 23.58 -5.14 4.84
C HIS A 127 22.73 -4.07 4.11
N ALA A 128 21.40 -4.28 3.98
CA ALA A 128 20.44 -3.24 3.59
C ALA A 128 18.99 -3.59 4.03
N PRO A 129 18.11 -2.59 4.24
CA PRO A 129 17.06 -2.60 5.27
C PRO A 129 15.71 -3.21 4.85
N VAL A 130 14.99 -3.69 5.86
CA VAL A 130 13.64 -4.29 5.84
C VAL A 130 12.62 -3.39 5.12
N LYS A 131 11.80 -3.97 4.22
CA LYS A 131 10.66 -3.27 3.61
C LYS A 131 9.47 -3.29 4.59
N GLU A 132 9.58 -2.43 5.58
CA GLU A 132 8.48 -2.01 6.45
C GLU A 132 7.26 -1.61 5.59
N SER A 133 6.06 -2.10 5.95
CA SER A 133 4.84 -1.30 5.78
C SER A 133 5.22 0.11 6.20
N PRO A 134 5.00 1.19 5.40
CA PRO A 134 5.63 2.47 5.68
C PRO A 134 5.32 2.84 7.12
N ILE A 135 6.31 2.65 7.98
CA ILE A 135 6.15 2.86 9.40
C ILE A 135 6.04 4.38 9.46
N ALA A 136 4.82 4.86 9.60
CA ALA A 136 4.56 6.29 9.58
C ALA A 136 5.24 6.97 10.78
N ALA A 137 5.40 6.21 11.87
CA ALA A 137 6.17 6.58 13.04
C ALA A 137 6.85 5.38 13.69
N SER A 138 8.15 5.51 13.94
CA SER A 138 8.93 4.57 14.74
C SER A 138 9.45 5.26 16.00
N GLY A 139 9.66 4.48 17.05
CA GLY A 139 10.16 5.00 18.31
C GLY A 139 10.44 3.89 19.30
N THR A 140 10.47 4.26 20.58
CA THR A 140 10.52 3.30 21.67
C THR A 140 9.36 3.49 22.64
N LEU A 141 8.89 2.38 23.19
CA LEU A 141 7.82 2.37 24.19
C LEU A 141 8.18 1.46 25.38
N PRO A 142 7.65 1.72 26.57
CA PRO A 142 7.83 0.81 27.71
C PRO A 142 7.15 -0.53 27.43
N CYS A 143 7.90 -1.60 27.62
CA CYS A 143 7.43 -2.97 27.50
C CYS A 143 7.98 -3.83 28.64
N GLU A 144 7.22 -4.83 29.06
CA GLU A 144 7.57 -5.72 30.15
C GLU A 144 7.22 -7.17 29.80
N ARG A 145 8.08 -8.12 30.15
CA ARG A 145 7.81 -9.57 30.00
C ARG A 145 8.24 -10.31 31.27
N GLY A 146 7.60 -11.46 31.52
CA GLY A 146 7.92 -12.32 32.65
C GLY A 146 7.41 -11.75 33.98
N ASN A 147 6.24 -11.12 33.97
CA ASN A 147 5.59 -10.55 35.16
C ASN A 147 6.48 -9.51 35.90
N GLY A 148 7.15 -8.62 35.17
CA GLY A 148 8.00 -7.58 35.77
C GLY A 148 9.49 -7.88 35.77
N GLN A 149 9.91 -9.10 35.44
CA GLN A 149 11.32 -9.49 35.46
C GLN A 149 12.15 -8.77 34.40
N THR A 150 11.57 -8.54 33.23
CA THR A 150 12.23 -7.83 32.14
C THR A 150 11.41 -6.61 31.77
N ARG A 151 11.79 -5.44 32.29
CA ARG A 151 11.22 -4.14 31.88
C ARG A 151 12.24 -3.39 31.04
N THR A 152 11.85 -2.98 29.84
CA THR A 152 12.75 -2.32 28.89
C THR A 152 12.00 -1.34 27.98
N MET A 153 12.74 -0.66 27.12
CA MET A 153 12.20 0.18 26.06
C MET A 153 12.26 -0.59 24.74
N CYS A 154 11.12 -1.14 24.31
CA CYS A 154 11.02 -1.86 23.05
C CYS A 154 10.96 -0.88 21.89
N LYS A 155 11.63 -1.22 20.77
CA LYS A 155 11.41 -0.51 19.51
C LYS A 155 10.01 -0.81 19.01
N PHE A 156 9.38 0.15 18.35
CA PHE A 156 8.10 -0.08 17.71
C PHE A 156 8.00 0.58 16.35
N GLY A 157 7.06 0.07 15.57
CA GLY A 157 6.57 0.59 14.30
C GLY A 157 5.07 0.78 14.31
N VAL A 158 4.58 1.74 13.52
CA VAL A 158 3.15 1.99 13.34
C VAL A 158 2.78 1.86 11.87
N ALA A 159 1.89 0.93 11.57
CA ALA A 159 1.28 0.76 10.25
C ALA A 159 -0.18 1.26 10.29
N HIS A 160 -0.54 2.14 9.36
CA HIS A 160 -1.93 2.55 9.16
C HIS A 160 -2.56 1.75 8.04
N HIS A 161 -3.82 1.37 8.24
CA HIS A 161 -4.59 0.58 7.30
C HIS A 161 -5.64 1.43 6.58
N SER A 162 -6.12 0.96 5.44
CA SER A 162 -7.11 1.67 4.61
C SER A 162 -8.48 1.84 5.31
N ASP A 163 -8.80 0.99 6.28
CA ASP A 163 -9.99 1.07 7.12
C ASP A 163 -9.85 2.06 8.29
N ARG A 164 -8.72 2.80 8.35
CA ARG A 164 -8.31 3.70 9.44
C ARG A 164 -8.01 3.00 10.76
N SER A 165 -7.89 1.68 10.77
CA SER A 165 -7.26 0.97 11.88
C SER A 165 -5.75 1.20 11.85
N THR A 166 -5.12 1.01 13.00
CA THR A 166 -3.68 1.19 13.17
C THR A 166 -3.11 -0.07 13.82
N THR A 167 -1.98 -0.56 13.35
CA THR A 167 -1.25 -1.66 14.00
C THR A 167 0.07 -1.14 14.53
N VAL A 168 0.29 -1.33 15.83
CA VAL A 168 1.57 -1.10 16.48
C VAL A 168 2.33 -2.43 16.53
N VAL A 169 3.48 -2.48 15.87
CA VAL A 169 4.38 -3.63 15.89
C VAL A 169 5.49 -3.34 16.89
N VAL A 170 5.58 -4.14 17.94
CA VAL A 170 6.60 -4.02 18.98
C VAL A 170 7.69 -5.07 18.74
N TYR A 171 8.94 -4.63 18.72
CA TYR A 171 10.11 -5.48 18.51
C TYR A 171 10.81 -5.72 19.85
N TRP A 172 10.87 -6.99 20.26
CA TRP A 172 11.58 -7.40 21.46
C TRP A 172 13.09 -7.56 21.19
N PRO A 173 13.95 -7.40 22.22
CA PRO A 173 15.39 -7.59 22.07
C PRO A 173 15.82 -9.01 21.66
N ASP A 174 14.96 -10.00 21.88
CA ASP A 174 15.20 -11.41 21.48
C ASP A 174 14.87 -11.69 20.00
N GLY A 175 14.44 -10.66 19.26
CA GLY A 175 14.07 -10.78 17.85
C GLY A 175 12.61 -11.18 17.61
N THR A 176 11.84 -11.49 18.66
CA THR A 176 10.40 -11.72 18.54
C THR A 176 9.65 -10.40 18.36
N THR A 177 8.42 -10.48 17.84
CA THR A 177 7.55 -9.32 17.70
C THR A 177 6.22 -9.54 18.40
N ARG A 178 5.48 -8.43 18.55
CA ARG A 178 4.08 -8.42 18.96
C ARG A 178 3.35 -7.40 18.10
N ALA A 179 2.25 -7.80 17.46
CA ALA A 179 1.35 -6.87 16.81
C ALA A 179 0.15 -6.56 17.70
N ILE A 180 -0.16 -5.28 17.83
CA ILE A 180 -1.29 -4.77 18.60
C ILE A 180 -2.15 -3.95 17.66
N LEU A 181 -3.36 -4.43 17.40
CA LEU A 181 -4.30 -3.84 16.46
C LEU A 181 -5.22 -2.87 17.19
N PHE A 182 -5.30 -1.65 16.70
CA PHE A 182 -6.15 -0.58 17.21
C PHE A 182 -7.22 -0.24 16.18
N GLY A 183 -8.47 -0.15 16.62
CA GLY A 183 -9.56 0.35 15.79
C GLY A 183 -9.49 1.87 15.62
N VAL A 184 -10.38 2.39 14.77
CA VAL A 184 -10.51 3.84 14.47
C VAL A 184 -10.74 4.72 15.70
N ASN A 185 -11.18 4.13 16.82
CA ASN A 185 -11.44 4.80 18.09
C ASN A 185 -10.24 4.77 19.06
N GLY A 186 -9.08 4.25 18.61
CA GLY A 186 -7.88 4.10 19.44
C GLY A 186 -8.00 2.99 20.50
N ARG A 187 -9.00 2.11 20.42
CA ARG A 187 -9.09 0.93 21.31
C ARG A 187 -8.43 -0.27 20.66
N VAL A 188 -7.79 -1.10 21.48
CA VAL A 188 -7.24 -2.38 21.04
C VAL A 188 -8.38 -3.31 20.60
N MET A 189 -8.30 -3.81 19.38
CA MET A 189 -9.22 -4.79 18.80
C MET A 189 -8.69 -6.22 18.89
N GLY A 190 -7.36 -6.38 18.96
CA GLY A 190 -6.73 -7.69 19.09
C GLY A 190 -5.22 -7.61 19.11
N THR A 191 -4.59 -8.75 19.36
CA THR A 191 -3.13 -8.89 19.34
C THR A 191 -2.74 -10.15 18.58
N ALA A 192 -1.57 -10.12 17.95
CA ALA A 192 -1.01 -11.24 17.22
C ALA A 192 0.50 -11.32 17.47
N ALA A 193 1.16 -12.41 17.07
CA ALA A 193 2.62 -12.51 17.19
C ALA A 193 3.31 -11.53 16.25
N SER A 194 2.87 -11.44 15.00
CA SER A 194 3.36 -10.47 14.01
C SER A 194 2.20 -9.73 13.32
N ALA A 195 2.53 -8.71 12.51
CA ALA A 195 1.52 -7.91 11.81
C ALA A 195 0.73 -8.69 10.75
N ASP A 196 1.29 -9.80 10.27
CA ASP A 196 0.71 -10.63 9.22
C ASP A 196 -0.12 -11.80 9.79
N ASP A 197 -0.04 -12.01 11.11
CA ASP A 197 -0.77 -13.09 11.79
C ASP A 197 -2.23 -12.69 12.06
N GLN A 198 -3.12 -13.67 11.97
CA GLN A 198 -4.50 -13.48 12.40
C GLN A 198 -4.54 -13.18 13.90
N PRO A 199 -5.27 -12.14 14.35
CA PRO A 199 -5.41 -11.83 15.77
C PRO A 199 -5.93 -13.06 16.52
N MET A 200 -5.20 -13.45 17.56
CA MET A 200 -5.60 -14.59 18.37
C MET A 200 -6.63 -14.13 19.40
N PRO A 201 -7.79 -14.81 19.51
CA PRO A 201 -8.66 -14.62 20.68
C PRO A 201 -7.89 -15.10 21.92
N GLY A 202 -7.69 -14.22 22.89
CA GLY A 202 -6.91 -14.53 24.09
C GLY A 202 -7.08 -13.50 25.19
N ASP A 203 -6.41 -13.75 26.32
CA ASP A 203 -6.47 -12.98 27.57
C ASP A 203 -5.76 -11.61 27.45
N THR A 204 -6.23 -10.78 26.51
CA THR A 204 -5.74 -9.40 26.38
C THR A 204 -6.51 -8.50 27.33
N LEU A 205 -5.83 -8.04 28.38
CA LEU A 205 -6.39 -7.04 29.29
C LEU A 205 -5.98 -5.65 28.83
N THR A 206 -6.95 -4.76 28.70
CA THR A 206 -6.71 -3.39 28.25
C THR A 206 -7.24 -2.40 29.29
N ARG A 207 -6.43 -1.39 29.59
CA ARG A 207 -6.81 -0.26 30.43
C ARG A 207 -6.28 1.00 29.79
N LYS A 208 -7.09 2.05 29.76
CA LYS A 208 -6.65 3.37 29.31
C LYS A 208 -6.49 4.30 30.51
N HIS A 209 -5.36 4.96 30.63
CA HIS A 209 -5.10 5.92 31.70
C HIS A 209 -4.33 7.12 31.15
N ALA A 210 -4.88 8.33 31.33
CA ALA A 210 -4.22 9.59 30.95
C ALA A 210 -3.62 9.62 29.51
N GLY A 211 -4.31 9.02 28.53
CA GLY A 211 -3.83 8.95 27.14
C GLY A 211 -2.84 7.81 26.84
N ILE A 212 -2.62 6.91 27.81
CA ILE A 212 -1.79 5.72 27.69
C ILE A 212 -2.68 4.48 27.64
N ASN A 213 -2.47 3.63 26.64
CA ASN A 213 -3.06 2.30 26.53
C ASN A 213 -2.13 1.30 27.23
N LEU A 214 -2.56 0.84 28.40
CA LEU A 214 -1.93 -0.22 29.17
C LEU A 214 -2.51 -1.55 28.71
N ILE A 215 -1.67 -2.38 28.11
CA ILE A 215 -2.10 -3.61 27.42
C ILE A 215 -1.33 -4.75 28.05
N SER A 216 -2.01 -5.82 28.47
CA SER A 216 -1.37 -7.03 28.99
C SER A 216 -1.81 -8.23 28.17
N VAL A 217 -0.84 -9.02 27.71
CA VAL A 217 -1.02 -10.21 26.88
C VAL A 217 -0.27 -11.35 27.54
N GLY A 218 -0.98 -12.24 28.25
CA GLY A 218 -0.33 -13.25 29.07
C GLY A 218 0.65 -12.64 30.08
N ASN A 219 1.94 -12.92 29.94
CA ASN A 219 3.02 -12.39 30.80
C ASN A 219 3.71 -11.13 30.26
N GLU A 220 3.17 -10.53 29.18
CA GLU A 220 3.69 -9.33 28.55
C GLU A 220 2.83 -8.11 28.90
N ARG A 221 3.46 -6.93 28.98
CA ARG A 221 2.77 -5.65 29.20
C ARG A 221 3.36 -4.56 28.31
N TYR A 222 2.51 -3.67 27.83
CA TYR A 222 2.87 -2.58 26.93
C TYR A 222 2.20 -1.28 27.36
N GLU A 223 2.94 -0.18 27.27
CA GLU A 223 2.43 1.17 27.51
C GLU A 223 2.48 1.95 26.18
N ILE A 224 1.33 2.13 25.53
CA ILE A 224 1.24 2.78 24.21
C ILE A 224 0.47 4.09 24.32
N GLU A 225 1.16 5.21 24.16
CA GLU A 225 0.52 6.52 24.17
C GLU A 225 -0.33 6.75 22.91
N ASP A 226 -1.44 7.49 23.04
CA ASP A 226 -2.31 7.79 21.91
C ASP A 226 -1.59 8.53 20.78
N ARG A 227 -0.56 9.36 21.09
CA ARG A 227 0.24 10.05 20.08
C ARG A 227 0.98 9.09 19.14
N VAL A 228 1.32 7.89 19.64
CA VAL A 228 1.93 6.82 18.81
C VAL A 228 0.95 6.40 17.71
N LEU A 229 -0.34 6.32 18.02
CA LEU A 229 -1.37 5.89 17.07
C LEU A 229 -1.65 6.90 15.97
N SER A 230 -1.26 8.16 16.16
CA SER A 230 -1.47 9.26 15.21
C SER A 230 -0.22 9.57 14.37
N GLY A 231 0.91 8.91 14.64
CA GLY A 231 2.15 9.12 13.89
C GLY A 231 3.17 10.08 14.53
N GLY A 232 3.00 10.46 15.80
CA GLY A 232 3.94 11.34 16.51
C GLY A 232 3.74 12.83 16.22
#